data_AF-A0A1G7GB93-F1
#
_entry.id   AF-A0A1G7GB93-F1
#
_cell.length_a   1.000
_cell.length_b   1.000
_cell.length_c   1.000
_cell.angle_alpha   90.00
_cell.angle_beta   90.00
_cell.angle_gamma   90.00
#
_symmetry.space_group_name_H-M   'P 1'
#
loop_
_entity.id
_entity.type
_entity.pdbx_description
1 polymer ?
#
loop_
_entity_poly.entity_id
_entity_poly.type
_entity_poly.pdbx_seq_one_letter_code
_entity_poly.pdbx_strand_id
1 'polypeptide(L)'
;MSAFEQGRVRSGDDGLANTAAEKLRSMIPAAGAMAYPFLLDAFHLAVSPAAGPMSFGRLVLAALCLLAATAAPLLGLACAYWMTKAEPSSFELRARRLAYLSIAAPPLFVLTGVGLGLLHIPVSDELVWVAGWAAAWLYVLLGSEQERPARSAAIAPSIAKWRVTHGIAAAVILLYVAFHLTNHLLGWLGPEVHAAVMKMGRSVYRSSLVEPILVGLMLFQVAVGVRLAWRWSSLPADAYRVFQIGSGIYLAAFILTHLNSALVSARAMHHIDTNWAWASGAPTGLIHDAWSIRLVPHYALGVFFVLAHLASGLRGILIAHGVTTTLANRIWATGLAAGGLVAIAIMSGLCGARI
;
A
#
# COMPACT_ATOMS: atom_id res chain seq x y z
N MET A 1 -39.40 43.89 41.82
CA MET A 1 -38.57 43.04 42.71
C MET A 1 -38.88 41.59 42.40
N SER A 2 -37.83 40.77 42.29
CA SER A 2 -37.76 39.31 42.13
C SER A 2 -37.01 38.89 40.87
N ALA A 3 -35.79 38.39 41.13
CA ALA A 3 -34.95 37.58 40.26
C ALA A 3 -35.59 36.20 40.00
N PHE A 4 -35.10 35.46 38.99
CA PHE A 4 -34.43 34.15 39.21
C PHE A 4 -33.87 33.58 37.88
N GLU A 5 -32.54 33.46 37.87
CA GLU A 5 -31.67 32.48 37.18
C GLU A 5 -32.08 31.88 35.82
N GLN A 6 -31.43 32.35 34.76
CA GLN A 6 -31.12 31.51 33.59
C GLN A 6 -29.69 30.97 33.72
N GLY A 7 -29.62 29.64 33.77
CA GLY A 7 -28.40 28.88 34.01
C GLY A 7 -27.31 29.14 32.98
N ARG A 8 -26.08 29.26 33.50
CA ARG A 8 -24.85 28.99 32.74
C ARG A 8 -24.93 27.56 32.20
N VAL A 9 -25.19 27.41 30.91
CA VAL A 9 -24.80 26.21 30.18
C VAL A 9 -23.27 26.16 30.22
N ARG A 10 -22.72 25.18 30.95
CA ARG A 10 -21.29 24.85 30.91
C ARG A 10 -20.95 24.33 29.51
N SER A 11 -20.54 25.22 28.61
CA SER A 11 -20.06 24.87 27.26
C SER A 11 -18.62 24.33 27.22
N GLY A 12 -17.97 24.16 28.39
CA GLY A 12 -16.55 23.81 28.49
C GLY A 12 -16.25 22.30 28.47
N ASP A 13 -16.99 21.49 29.22
CA ASP A 13 -16.67 20.06 29.41
C ASP A 13 -17.06 19.23 28.17
N ASP A 14 -18.22 19.53 27.57
CA ASP A 14 -18.71 18.84 26.36
C ASP A 14 -17.85 19.14 25.12
N GLY A 15 -17.30 20.36 25.03
CA GLY A 15 -16.43 20.78 23.92
C GLY A 15 -15.05 20.12 23.96
N LEU A 16 -14.47 19.98 25.15
CA LEU A 16 -13.18 19.30 25.35
C LEU A 16 -13.29 17.78 25.11
N ALA A 17 -14.37 17.16 25.62
CA ALA A 17 -14.64 15.73 25.39
C ALA A 17 -14.82 15.41 23.90
N ASN A 18 -15.54 16.25 23.16
CA ASN A 18 -15.71 16.10 21.71
C ASN A 18 -14.39 16.24 20.95
N THR A 19 -13.54 17.20 21.34
CA THR A 19 -12.24 17.42 20.69
C THR A 19 -11.28 16.25 20.94
N ALA A 20 -11.24 15.71 22.16
CA ALA A 20 -10.43 14.54 22.50
C ALA A 20 -10.90 13.29 21.74
N ALA A 21 -12.22 13.09 21.63
CA ALA A 21 -12.80 11.98 20.88
C ALA A 21 -12.48 12.07 19.38
N GLU A 22 -12.51 13.26 18.79
CA GLU A 22 -12.12 13.47 17.38
C GLU A 22 -10.64 13.18 17.13
N LYS A 23 -9.76 13.67 18.02
CA LYS A 23 -8.33 13.34 17.95
C LYS A 23 -8.09 11.85 18.03
N LEU A 24 -8.76 11.14 18.94
CA LEU A 24 -8.64 9.68 19.06
C LEU A 24 -9.17 8.95 17.83
N ARG A 25 -10.32 9.37 17.28
CA ARG A 25 -10.88 8.81 16.02
C ARG A 25 -9.90 8.99 14.86
N SER A 26 -9.14 10.09 14.82
CA SER A 26 -8.17 10.31 13.77
C SER A 26 -7.00 9.31 13.78
N MET A 27 -6.83 8.56 14.87
CA MET A 27 -5.76 7.57 15.05
C MET A 27 -6.17 6.14 14.67
N ILE A 28 -7.44 5.92 14.29
CA ILE A 28 -7.94 4.64 13.77
C ILE A 28 -7.01 4.00 12.72
N PRO A 29 -6.45 4.75 11.74
CA PRO A 29 -5.54 4.16 10.75
C PRO A 29 -4.26 3.56 11.36
N ALA A 30 -3.71 4.20 12.39
CA ALA A 30 -2.52 3.71 13.07
C ALA A 30 -2.84 2.48 13.93
N ALA A 31 -4.00 2.48 14.62
CA ALA A 31 -4.49 1.31 15.33
C ALA A 31 -4.69 0.11 14.40
N GLY A 32 -5.32 0.33 13.24
CA GLY A 32 -5.50 -0.70 12.22
C GLY A 32 -4.17 -1.22 11.67
N ALA A 33 -3.19 -0.33 11.46
CA ALA A 33 -1.85 -0.74 11.05
C ALA A 33 -1.13 -1.55 12.13
N MET A 34 -1.22 -1.17 13.42
CA MET A 34 -0.66 -1.96 14.52
C MET A 34 -1.29 -3.35 14.63
N ALA A 35 -2.58 -3.48 14.34
CA ALA A 35 -3.29 -4.76 14.36
C ALA A 35 -2.91 -5.69 13.18
N TYR A 36 -2.35 -5.14 12.10
CA TYR A 36 -2.06 -5.86 10.85
C TYR A 36 -1.27 -7.18 11.02
N PRO A 37 -0.09 -7.21 11.69
CA PRO A 37 0.67 -8.47 11.85
C PRO A 37 -0.14 -9.55 12.57
N PHE A 38 -0.90 -9.17 13.60
CA PHE A 38 -1.68 -10.12 14.40
C PHE A 38 -2.84 -10.75 13.62
N LEU A 39 -3.33 -10.09 12.56
CA LEU A 39 -4.28 -10.72 11.62
C LEU A 39 -3.61 -11.85 10.83
N LEU A 40 -2.34 -11.67 10.45
CA LEU A 40 -1.55 -12.69 9.76
C LEU A 40 -1.19 -13.84 10.71
N ASP A 41 -0.86 -13.55 11.97
CA ASP A 41 -0.60 -14.57 12.99
C ASP A 41 -1.86 -15.40 13.26
N ALA A 42 -3.01 -14.75 13.44
CA ALA A 42 -4.29 -15.42 13.64
C ALA A 42 -4.65 -16.29 12.43
N PHE A 43 -4.39 -15.82 11.21
CA PHE A 43 -4.52 -16.65 10.01
C PHE A 43 -3.62 -17.89 10.08
N HIS A 44 -2.32 -17.69 10.35
CA HIS A 44 -1.34 -18.76 10.35
C HIS A 44 -1.67 -19.82 11.39
N LEU A 45 -2.04 -19.40 12.61
CA LEU A 45 -2.53 -20.30 13.66
C LEU A 45 -3.78 -21.08 13.21
N ALA A 46 -4.71 -20.41 12.54
CA ALA A 46 -5.93 -21.06 12.04
C ALA A 46 -5.65 -22.12 10.97
N VAL A 47 -4.63 -21.95 10.11
CA VAL A 47 -4.27 -22.91 9.04
C VAL A 47 -3.12 -23.86 9.41
N SER A 48 -2.54 -23.73 10.61
CA SER A 48 -1.39 -24.54 11.02
C SER A 48 -1.74 -26.02 11.17
N PRO A 49 -0.94 -26.95 10.62
CA PRO A 49 -1.14 -28.40 10.80
C PRO A 49 -1.07 -28.84 12.26
N ALA A 50 -0.31 -28.12 13.10
CA ALA A 50 -0.15 -28.44 14.51
C ALA A 50 -1.45 -28.30 15.31
N ALA A 51 -2.44 -27.55 14.80
CA ALA A 51 -3.75 -27.39 15.43
C ALA A 51 -4.75 -28.52 15.06
N GLY A 52 -4.27 -29.60 14.43
CA GLY A 52 -5.08 -30.76 14.04
C GLY A 52 -5.83 -30.57 12.71
N PRO A 53 -6.77 -31.48 12.37
CA PRO A 53 -7.53 -31.42 11.13
C PRO A 53 -8.26 -30.09 10.93
N MET A 54 -8.39 -29.68 9.66
CA MET A 54 -9.01 -28.41 9.29
C MET A 54 -10.52 -28.45 9.55
N SER A 55 -10.99 -27.73 10.57
CA SER A 55 -12.42 -27.58 10.86
C SER A 55 -13.05 -26.40 10.09
N PHE A 56 -14.37 -26.44 9.88
CA PHE A 56 -15.10 -25.34 9.24
C PHE A 56 -14.91 -24.00 9.97
N GLY A 57 -14.97 -24.01 11.31
CA GLY A 57 -14.79 -22.80 12.11
C GLY A 57 -13.40 -22.17 11.93
N ARG A 58 -12.35 -23.00 11.91
CA ARG A 58 -10.98 -22.52 11.64
C ARG A 58 -10.81 -22.02 10.20
N LEU A 59 -11.49 -22.63 9.23
CA LEU A 59 -11.47 -22.17 7.84
C LEU A 59 -12.11 -20.78 7.71
N VAL A 60 -13.26 -20.57 8.34
CA VAL A 60 -13.93 -19.27 8.37
C VAL A 60 -13.05 -18.22 9.06
N LEU A 61 -12.44 -18.56 10.20
CA LEU A 61 -11.50 -17.66 10.89
C LEU A 61 -10.33 -17.26 9.99
N ALA A 62 -9.68 -18.23 9.34
CA ALA A 62 -8.60 -17.98 8.41
C ALA A 62 -9.05 -17.04 7.27
N ALA A 63 -10.17 -17.35 6.61
CA ALA A 63 -10.71 -16.51 5.55
C ALA A 63 -10.97 -15.06 6.00
N LEU A 64 -11.55 -14.87 7.19
CA LEU A 64 -11.83 -13.55 7.75
C LEU A 64 -10.54 -12.79 8.10
N CYS A 65 -9.55 -13.45 8.71
CA CYS A 65 -8.26 -12.84 9.04
C CYS A 65 -7.50 -12.39 7.79
N LEU A 66 -7.41 -13.25 6.76
CA LEU A 66 -6.73 -12.89 5.51
C LEU A 66 -7.48 -11.81 4.74
N LEU A 67 -8.82 -11.85 4.73
CA LEU A 67 -9.64 -10.80 4.14
C LEU A 67 -9.41 -9.46 4.85
N ALA A 68 -9.40 -9.45 6.19
CA ALA A 68 -9.14 -8.25 6.99
C ALA A 68 -7.74 -7.69 6.73
N ALA A 69 -6.70 -8.54 6.68
CA ALA A 69 -5.34 -8.12 6.35
C ALA A 69 -5.24 -7.53 4.93
N THR A 70 -5.90 -8.16 3.96
CA THR A 70 -5.95 -7.67 2.56
C THR A 70 -6.76 -6.38 2.43
N ALA A 71 -7.80 -6.21 3.25
CA ALA A 71 -8.65 -5.02 3.27
C ALA A 71 -8.07 -3.85 4.09
N ALA A 72 -6.98 -4.05 4.85
CA ALA A 72 -6.36 -3.02 5.68
C ALA A 72 -6.13 -1.66 4.96
N PRO A 73 -5.70 -1.62 3.68
CA PRO A 73 -5.55 -0.35 2.97
C PRO A 73 -6.86 0.44 2.77
N LEU A 74 -8.02 -0.23 2.75
CA LEU A 74 -9.32 0.43 2.62
C LEU A 74 -9.63 1.32 3.83
N LEU A 75 -9.21 0.91 5.03
CA LEU A 75 -9.35 1.73 6.23
C LEU A 75 -8.58 3.04 6.10
N GLY A 76 -7.31 2.96 5.64
CA GLY A 76 -6.49 4.13 5.38
C GLY A 76 -7.09 5.07 4.33
N LEU A 77 -7.61 4.51 3.23
CA LEU A 77 -8.32 5.28 2.19
C LEU A 77 -9.58 5.97 2.72
N ALA A 78 -10.43 5.24 3.45
CA ALA A 78 -11.67 5.77 4.02
C ALA A 78 -11.38 6.90 5.02
N CYS A 79 -10.42 6.71 5.93
CA CYS A 79 -10.01 7.74 6.87
C CYS A 79 -9.37 8.94 6.16
N ALA A 80 -8.50 8.73 5.16
CA ALA A 80 -7.89 9.82 4.40
C ALA A 80 -8.91 10.64 3.61
N TYR A 81 -9.99 10.01 3.14
CA TYR A 81 -11.13 10.69 2.53
C TYR A 81 -11.94 11.48 3.55
N TRP A 82 -12.33 10.85 4.66
CA TRP A 82 -13.08 11.48 5.76
C TRP A 82 -12.36 12.71 6.34
N MET A 83 -11.02 12.68 6.39
CA MET A 83 -10.19 13.78 6.89
C MET A 83 -9.91 14.87 5.84
N THR A 84 -10.56 14.84 4.68
CA THR A 84 -10.37 15.87 3.66
C THR A 84 -11.01 17.19 4.10
N LYS A 85 -10.20 18.25 4.18
CA LYS A 85 -10.65 19.62 4.52
C LYS A 85 -10.03 20.65 3.58
N ALA A 86 -10.74 21.78 3.38
CA ALA A 86 -10.29 22.94 2.58
C ALA A 86 -8.97 23.50 3.12
N GLU A 87 -8.96 23.79 4.41
CA GLU A 87 -7.85 24.43 5.13
C GLU A 87 -7.54 23.60 6.38
N PRO A 88 -6.82 22.46 6.23
CA PRO A 88 -6.55 21.59 7.36
C PRO A 88 -5.49 22.21 8.29
N SER A 89 -5.73 22.10 9.59
CA SER A 89 -4.74 22.44 10.62
C SER A 89 -3.46 21.61 10.47
N SER A 90 -2.43 21.96 11.24
CA SER A 90 -1.18 21.18 11.26
C SER A 90 -1.42 19.74 11.71
N PHE A 91 -2.25 19.55 12.74
CA PHE A 91 -2.69 18.26 13.26
C PHE A 91 -3.45 17.45 12.20
N GLU A 92 -4.48 18.03 11.59
CA GLU A 92 -5.37 17.32 10.66
C GLU A 92 -4.62 16.80 9.43
N LEU A 93 -3.68 17.57 8.88
CA LEU A 93 -2.86 17.09 7.78
C LEU A 93 -1.90 15.98 8.21
N ARG A 94 -1.32 16.04 9.42
CA ARG A 94 -0.48 14.96 9.93
C ARG A 94 -1.30 13.68 10.08
N ALA A 95 -2.50 13.76 10.68
CA ALA A 95 -3.42 12.64 10.80
C ALA A 95 -3.82 12.06 9.43
N ARG A 96 -4.16 12.92 8.46
CA ARG A 96 -4.48 12.49 7.09
C ARG A 96 -3.30 11.81 6.39
N ARG A 97 -2.07 12.31 6.58
CA ARG A 97 -0.86 11.69 6.04
C ARG A 97 -0.54 10.36 6.72
N LEU A 98 -0.81 10.23 8.01
CA LEU A 98 -0.73 8.96 8.73
C LEU A 98 -1.74 7.94 8.17
N ALA A 99 -2.97 8.39 7.86
CA ALA A 99 -3.98 7.58 7.19
C ALA A 99 -3.54 7.12 5.79
N TYR A 100 -2.87 7.99 5.04
CA TYR A 100 -2.27 7.59 3.76
C TYR A 100 -1.12 6.60 3.94
N LEU A 101 -0.27 6.77 4.95
CA LEU A 101 0.85 5.87 5.23
C LEU A 101 0.35 4.47 5.60
N SER A 102 -0.76 4.34 6.32
CA SER A 102 -1.29 3.04 6.74
C SER A 102 -1.79 2.18 5.58
N ILE A 103 -2.08 2.79 4.42
CA ILE A 103 -2.38 2.07 3.17
C ILE A 103 -1.21 1.16 2.79
N ALA A 104 0.03 1.61 3.03
CA ALA A 104 1.24 0.87 2.76
C ALA A 104 1.62 -0.15 3.86
N ALA A 105 0.72 -0.47 4.80
CA ALA A 105 0.99 -1.43 5.86
C ALA A 105 1.53 -2.78 5.35
N PRO A 106 0.94 -3.43 4.33
CA PRO A 106 1.46 -4.68 3.80
C PRO A 106 2.92 -4.62 3.33
N PRO A 107 3.32 -3.77 2.37
CA PRO A 107 4.71 -3.71 1.92
C PRO A 107 5.68 -3.20 2.99
N LEU A 108 5.25 -2.31 3.88
CA LEU A 108 6.12 -1.82 4.95
C LEU A 108 6.39 -2.91 6.01
N PHE A 109 5.41 -3.76 6.34
CA PHE A 109 5.63 -4.86 7.28
C PHE A 109 6.60 -5.90 6.70
N VAL A 110 6.47 -6.22 5.41
CA VAL A 110 7.45 -7.06 4.71
C VAL A 110 8.84 -6.44 4.74
N LEU A 111 8.96 -5.12 4.52
CA LEU A 111 10.25 -4.41 4.57
C LEU A 111 10.87 -4.45 5.95
N THR A 112 10.09 -4.23 7.02
CA THR A 112 10.56 -4.34 8.41
C THR A 112 11.18 -5.71 8.64
N GLY A 113 10.44 -6.76 8.25
CA GLY A 113 10.91 -8.11 8.43
C GLY A 113 12.19 -8.44 7.66
N VAL A 114 12.23 -8.13 6.36
CA VAL A 114 13.42 -8.34 5.51
C VAL A 114 14.61 -7.54 6.03
N GLY A 115 14.39 -6.29 6.46
CA GLY A 115 15.42 -5.42 7.00
C GLY A 115 16.05 -5.97 8.28
N LEU A 116 15.23 -6.43 9.24
CA LEU A 116 15.72 -7.04 10.48
C LEU A 116 16.51 -8.31 10.20
N GLY A 117 16.02 -9.16 9.28
CA GLY A 117 16.72 -10.37 8.86
C GLY A 117 18.09 -10.07 8.24
N LEU A 118 18.17 -9.10 7.33
CA LEU A 118 19.44 -8.68 6.71
C LEU A 118 20.44 -8.12 7.71
N LEU A 119 19.96 -7.37 8.71
CA LEU A 119 20.80 -6.78 9.75
C LEU A 119 21.11 -7.74 10.90
N HIS A 120 20.60 -8.98 10.84
CA HIS A 120 20.74 -9.99 11.90
C HIS A 120 20.30 -9.46 13.28
N ILE A 121 19.27 -8.62 13.32
CA ILE A 121 18.74 -8.05 14.56
C ILE A 121 17.72 -9.05 15.15
N PRO A 122 17.99 -9.65 16.33
CA PRO A 122 17.15 -10.71 16.90
C PRO A 122 15.95 -10.13 17.67
N VAL A 123 15.22 -9.20 17.06
CA VAL A 123 14.01 -8.56 17.61
C VAL A 123 12.82 -8.95 16.74
N SER A 124 11.68 -9.23 17.37
CA SER A 124 10.43 -9.49 16.64
C SER A 124 10.05 -8.28 15.77
N ASP A 125 9.71 -8.55 14.52
CA ASP A 125 9.24 -7.54 13.59
C ASP A 125 7.87 -6.98 14.01
N GLU A 126 7.03 -7.75 14.69
CA GLU A 126 5.79 -7.25 15.30
C GLU A 126 6.06 -6.19 16.37
N LEU A 127 7.06 -6.39 17.23
CA LEU A 127 7.45 -5.39 18.24
C LEU A 127 7.95 -4.11 17.60
N VAL A 128 8.87 -4.21 16.63
CA VAL A 128 9.38 -3.05 15.88
C VAL A 128 8.25 -2.34 15.15
N TRP A 129 7.31 -3.10 14.59
CA TRP A 129 6.14 -2.58 13.89
C TRP A 129 5.22 -1.78 14.81
N VAL A 130 4.80 -2.37 15.93
CA VAL A 130 3.94 -1.72 16.92
C VAL A 130 4.63 -0.47 17.49
N ALA A 131 5.91 -0.56 17.84
CA ALA A 131 6.67 0.59 18.33
C ALA A 131 6.76 1.73 17.29
N GLY A 132 6.99 1.39 16.02
CA GLY A 132 7.03 2.37 14.92
C GLY A 132 5.70 3.10 14.72
N TRP A 133 4.59 2.36 14.74
CA TRP A 133 3.25 2.96 14.63
C TRP A 133 2.84 3.73 15.87
N ALA A 134 3.23 3.28 17.07
CA ALA A 134 3.03 4.04 18.31
C ALA A 134 3.82 5.36 18.27
N ALA A 135 5.07 5.35 17.78
CA ALA A 135 5.85 6.57 17.60
C ALA A 135 5.21 7.51 16.56
N ALA A 136 4.71 6.98 15.45
CA ALA A 136 4.01 7.76 14.43
C ALA A 136 2.70 8.37 14.97
N TRP A 137 1.95 7.61 15.77
CA TRP A 137 0.78 8.08 16.49
C TRP A 137 1.16 9.24 17.43
N LEU A 138 2.16 9.04 18.30
CA LEU A 138 2.62 10.07 19.23
C LEU A 138 3.10 11.33 18.50
N TYR A 139 3.81 11.20 17.38
CA TYR A 139 4.20 12.32 16.54
C TYR A 139 3.01 13.16 16.07
N VAL A 140 1.89 12.53 15.72
CA VAL A 140 0.69 13.27 15.30
C VAL A 140 0.04 13.97 16.48
N LEU A 141 -0.12 13.28 17.62
CA LEU A 141 -0.76 13.82 18.82
C LEU A 141 0.03 14.96 19.48
N LEU A 142 1.35 14.83 19.58
CA LEU A 142 2.21 15.76 20.30
C LEU A 142 2.68 16.94 19.45
N GLY A 143 2.48 16.89 18.14
CA GLY A 143 2.94 17.97 17.27
C GLY A 143 2.09 19.23 17.41
N SER A 144 2.66 20.39 17.04
CA SER A 144 1.98 21.68 17.16
C SER A 144 0.63 21.73 16.41
N GLU A 145 -0.34 22.44 16.99
CA GLU A 145 -1.69 22.65 16.44
C GLU A 145 -1.82 23.94 15.63
N GLN A 146 -0.71 24.66 15.48
CA GLN A 146 -0.67 25.97 14.87
C GLN A 146 -1.28 25.96 13.47
N GLU A 147 -2.09 26.98 13.18
CA GLU A 147 -2.65 27.20 11.87
C GLU A 147 -1.54 27.34 10.83
N ARG A 148 -1.77 26.77 9.65
CA ARG A 148 -0.80 26.90 8.57
C ARG A 148 -0.87 28.29 7.99
N PRO A 149 0.27 28.95 7.73
CA PRO A 149 0.28 30.18 6.97
C PRO A 149 -0.37 29.95 5.59
N ALA A 150 -1.16 30.93 5.14
CA ALA A 150 -1.86 30.88 3.86
C ALA A 150 -0.88 30.54 2.73
N ARG A 151 -1.24 29.55 1.90
CA ARG A 151 -0.37 29.07 0.82
C ARG A 151 -0.30 30.10 -0.30
N SER A 152 0.90 30.63 -0.57
CA SER A 152 1.12 31.48 -1.74
C SER A 152 0.85 30.70 -3.04
N ALA A 153 0.01 31.28 -3.92
CA ALA A 153 -0.46 30.69 -5.18
C ALA A 153 0.65 30.42 -6.22
N ALA A 154 1.88 30.91 -6.00
CA ALA A 154 3.01 30.83 -6.93
C ALA A 154 3.59 29.41 -7.15
N ILE A 155 3.08 28.37 -6.47
CA ILE A 155 3.67 27.00 -6.47
C ILE A 155 3.08 26.08 -7.56
N ALA A 156 1.94 26.44 -8.15
CA ALA A 156 1.16 25.61 -9.08
C ALA A 156 1.89 25.12 -10.36
N PRO A 157 2.75 25.92 -11.04
CA PRO A 157 3.39 25.50 -12.30
C PRO A 157 4.36 24.32 -12.13
N SER A 158 4.97 24.19 -10.95
CA SER A 158 5.97 23.16 -10.68
C SER A 158 5.38 21.75 -10.65
N ILE A 159 4.14 21.59 -10.14
CA ILE A 159 3.51 20.28 -9.95
C ILE A 159 3.13 19.67 -11.30
N ALA A 160 2.67 20.46 -12.26
CA ALA A 160 2.29 19.98 -13.59
C ALA A 160 3.48 19.29 -14.31
N LYS A 161 4.65 19.92 -14.29
CA LYS A 161 5.88 19.34 -14.88
C LYS A 161 6.24 18.00 -14.23
N TRP A 162 6.22 17.92 -12.89
CA TRP A 162 6.51 16.67 -12.17
C TRP A 162 5.54 15.54 -12.51
N ARG A 163 4.26 15.85 -12.73
CA ARG A 163 3.26 14.85 -13.16
C ARG A 163 3.56 14.30 -14.54
N VAL A 164 3.93 15.16 -15.48
CA VAL A 164 4.25 14.76 -16.85
C VAL A 164 5.50 13.87 -16.87
N THR A 165 6.58 14.28 -16.19
CA THR A 165 7.81 13.47 -16.12
C THR A 165 7.56 12.13 -15.42
N HIS A 166 6.73 12.11 -14.37
CA HIS A 166 6.32 10.87 -13.71
C HIS A 166 5.55 9.95 -14.68
N GLY A 167 4.59 10.49 -15.44
CA GLY A 167 3.83 9.73 -16.43
C GLY A 167 4.69 9.17 -17.57
N ILE A 168 5.65 9.94 -18.10
CA ILE A 168 6.56 9.47 -19.17
C ILE A 168 7.42 8.30 -18.68
N ALA A 169 8.05 8.44 -17.50
CA ALA A 169 8.86 7.36 -16.95
C ALA A 169 8.00 6.12 -16.61
N ALA A 170 6.75 6.32 -16.17
CA ALA A 170 5.81 5.22 -15.94
C ALA A 170 5.46 4.47 -17.22
N ALA A 171 5.32 5.17 -18.36
CA ALA A 171 5.06 4.54 -19.66
C ALA A 171 6.22 3.63 -20.11
N VAL A 172 7.47 3.99 -19.81
CA VAL A 172 8.63 3.12 -20.10
C VAL A 172 8.64 1.89 -19.18
N ILE A 173 8.42 2.08 -17.88
CA ILE A 173 8.35 0.99 -16.89
C ILE A 173 7.19 0.03 -17.18
N LEU A 174 6.10 0.53 -17.76
CA LEU A 174 4.93 -0.28 -18.12
C LEU A 174 5.28 -1.46 -19.03
N LEU A 175 6.28 -1.33 -19.90
CA LEU A 175 6.74 -2.44 -20.75
C LEU A 175 7.27 -3.60 -19.90
N TYR A 176 8.09 -3.29 -18.89
CA TYR A 176 8.60 -4.27 -17.94
C TYR A 176 7.46 -4.85 -17.08
N VAL A 177 6.60 -3.99 -16.52
CA VAL A 177 5.49 -4.44 -15.66
C VAL A 177 4.53 -5.36 -16.42
N ALA A 178 4.18 -5.03 -17.67
CA ALA A 178 3.33 -5.87 -18.50
C ALA A 178 3.95 -7.26 -18.71
N PHE A 179 5.23 -7.31 -19.14
CA PHE A 179 5.95 -8.57 -19.28
C PHE A 179 6.00 -9.35 -17.95
N HIS A 180 6.32 -8.68 -16.85
CA HIS A 180 6.48 -9.28 -15.53
C HIS A 180 5.17 -9.91 -15.03
N LEU A 181 4.05 -9.18 -15.12
CA LEU A 181 2.73 -9.70 -14.74
C LEU A 181 2.27 -10.83 -15.66
N THR A 182 2.49 -10.72 -16.98
CA THR A 182 2.20 -11.81 -17.92
C THR A 182 2.99 -13.06 -17.57
N ASN A 183 4.29 -12.94 -17.30
CA ASN A 183 5.11 -14.08 -16.91
C ASN A 183 4.56 -14.75 -15.63
N HIS A 184 4.14 -13.98 -14.63
CA HIS A 184 3.49 -14.52 -13.42
C HIS A 184 2.16 -15.22 -13.72
N LEU A 185 1.33 -14.69 -14.61
CA LEU A 185 0.09 -15.35 -15.05
C LEU A 185 0.36 -16.71 -15.71
N LEU A 186 1.45 -16.84 -16.47
CA LEU A 186 1.84 -18.11 -17.08
C LEU A 186 2.22 -19.19 -16.05
N GLY A 187 2.37 -18.83 -14.77
CA GLY A 187 2.53 -19.81 -13.69
C GLY A 187 1.34 -20.76 -13.52
N TRP A 188 0.14 -20.40 -14.01
CA TRP A 188 -0.99 -21.33 -14.11
C TRP A 188 -0.70 -22.53 -15.02
N LEU A 189 0.12 -22.33 -16.06
CA LEU A 189 0.55 -23.38 -16.99
C LEU A 189 1.73 -24.20 -16.44
N GLY A 190 2.20 -23.87 -15.23
CA GLY A 190 3.28 -24.58 -14.54
C GLY A 190 4.56 -23.77 -14.36
N PRO A 191 5.40 -24.14 -13.37
CA PRO A 191 6.69 -23.49 -13.11
C PRO A 191 7.64 -23.50 -14.31
N GLU A 192 7.56 -24.52 -15.16
CA GLU A 192 8.42 -24.71 -16.33
C GLU A 192 8.12 -23.68 -17.42
N VAL A 193 6.84 -23.44 -17.72
CA VAL A 193 6.41 -22.42 -18.69
C VAL A 193 6.77 -21.03 -18.20
N HIS A 194 6.47 -20.73 -16.93
CA HIS A 194 6.94 -19.51 -16.28
C HIS A 194 8.46 -19.37 -16.38
N ALA A 195 9.24 -20.42 -16.11
CA ALA A 195 10.70 -20.38 -16.14
C ALA A 195 11.25 -20.14 -17.56
N ALA A 196 10.65 -20.74 -18.58
CA ALA A 196 11.06 -20.56 -19.97
C ALA A 196 10.88 -19.10 -20.42
N VAL A 197 9.70 -18.52 -20.18
CA VAL A 197 9.41 -17.11 -20.53
C VAL A 197 10.25 -16.16 -19.68
N MET A 198 10.39 -16.45 -18.37
CA MET A 198 11.26 -15.69 -17.48
C MET A 198 12.69 -15.64 -18.01
N LYS A 199 13.26 -16.77 -18.43
CA LYS A 199 14.64 -16.85 -18.94
C LYS A 199 14.84 -15.97 -20.19
N MET A 200 13.86 -15.95 -21.11
CA MET A 200 13.88 -15.04 -22.25
C MET A 200 13.92 -13.59 -21.79
N GLY A 201 13.00 -13.17 -20.92
CA GLY A 201 12.98 -11.79 -20.43
C GLY A 201 14.25 -11.40 -19.67
N ARG A 202 14.83 -12.31 -18.87
CA ARG A 202 16.06 -12.06 -18.09
C ARG A 202 17.25 -11.71 -18.96
N SER A 203 17.34 -12.21 -20.19
CA SER A 203 18.40 -11.81 -21.15
C SER A 203 18.37 -10.30 -21.46
N VAL A 204 17.21 -9.67 -21.28
CA VAL A 204 17.01 -8.23 -21.50
C VAL A 204 17.05 -7.48 -20.18
N TYR A 205 16.08 -7.71 -19.28
CA TYR A 205 15.89 -6.86 -18.10
C TYR A 205 16.90 -7.12 -16.96
N ARG A 206 17.68 -8.21 -17.02
CA ARG A 206 18.82 -8.47 -16.11
C ARG A 206 20.19 -8.22 -16.76
N SER A 207 20.22 -7.61 -17.94
CA SER A 207 21.50 -7.21 -18.55
C SER A 207 22.18 -6.10 -17.73
N SER A 208 23.51 -6.00 -17.83
CA SER A 208 24.31 -5.00 -17.11
C SER A 208 23.93 -3.55 -17.42
N LEU A 209 23.27 -3.31 -18.56
CA LEU A 209 22.78 -1.99 -18.95
C LEU A 209 21.33 -1.75 -18.53
N VAL A 210 20.42 -2.69 -18.82
CA VAL A 210 18.97 -2.47 -18.63
C VAL A 210 18.57 -2.57 -17.16
N GLU A 211 19.17 -3.47 -16.37
CA GLU A 211 18.80 -3.64 -14.96
C GLU A 211 19.01 -2.34 -14.15
N PRO A 212 20.19 -1.66 -14.21
CA PRO A 212 20.38 -0.38 -13.52
C PRO A 212 19.44 0.74 -14.02
N ILE A 213 19.14 0.78 -15.33
CA ILE A 213 18.22 1.78 -15.89
C ILE A 213 16.80 1.57 -15.34
N LEU A 214 16.30 0.33 -15.34
CA LEU A 214 14.98 0.01 -14.80
C LEU A 214 14.90 0.32 -13.32
N VAL A 215 15.92 -0.05 -12.53
CA VAL A 215 16.00 0.29 -11.11
C VAL A 215 16.00 1.82 -10.91
N GLY A 216 16.82 2.55 -11.67
CA GLY A 216 16.87 4.01 -11.63
C GLY A 216 15.52 4.67 -11.96
N LEU A 217 14.82 4.18 -12.98
CA LEU A 217 13.48 4.64 -13.35
C LEU A 217 12.45 4.34 -12.24
N MET A 218 12.50 3.16 -11.63
CA MET A 218 11.61 2.83 -10.51
C MET A 218 11.88 3.70 -9.27
N LEU A 219 13.16 3.94 -8.91
CA LEU A 219 13.51 4.85 -7.83
C LEU A 219 13.09 6.30 -8.13
N PHE A 220 13.20 6.72 -9.39
CA PHE A 220 12.66 8.00 -9.85
C PHE A 220 11.14 8.09 -9.69
N GLN A 221 10.40 7.02 -10.04
CA GLN A 221 8.95 6.95 -9.81
C GLN A 221 8.60 7.12 -8.33
N VAL A 222 9.33 6.43 -7.44
CA VAL A 222 9.17 6.54 -5.98
C VAL A 222 9.40 7.99 -5.54
N ALA A 223 10.55 8.58 -5.90
CA ALA A 223 10.91 9.92 -5.45
C ALA A 223 9.91 11.00 -5.92
N VAL A 224 9.54 10.98 -7.21
CA VAL A 224 8.59 11.95 -7.77
C VAL A 224 7.17 11.67 -7.26
N GLY A 225 6.76 10.41 -7.16
CA GLY A 225 5.47 9.99 -6.63
C GLY A 225 5.26 10.43 -5.19
N VAL A 226 6.24 10.22 -4.31
CA VAL A 226 6.22 10.68 -2.91
C VAL A 226 6.14 12.20 -2.85
N ARG A 227 6.90 12.92 -3.69
CA ARG A 227 6.81 14.39 -3.78
C ARG A 227 5.41 14.84 -4.18
N LEU A 228 4.79 14.21 -5.17
CA LEU A 228 3.43 14.51 -5.62
C LEU A 228 2.40 14.21 -4.51
N ALA A 229 2.50 13.04 -3.88
CA ALA A 229 1.65 12.64 -2.76
C ALA A 229 1.76 13.61 -1.57
N TRP A 230 2.97 14.06 -1.23
CA TRP A 230 3.18 15.05 -0.18
C TRP A 230 2.50 16.38 -0.48
N ARG A 231 2.56 16.84 -1.73
CA ARG A 231 1.91 18.08 -2.17
C ARG A 231 0.39 17.93 -2.23
N TRP A 232 -0.12 16.83 -2.78
CA TRP A 232 -1.55 16.62 -2.94
C TRP A 232 -2.28 16.23 -1.66
N SER A 233 -1.63 15.56 -0.70
CA SER A 233 -2.22 15.25 0.61
C SER A 233 -2.63 16.48 1.41
N SER A 234 -2.02 17.64 1.11
CA SER A 234 -2.36 18.93 1.73
C SER A 234 -3.46 19.72 1.03
N LEU A 235 -4.01 19.18 -0.06
CA LEU A 235 -5.09 19.80 -0.81
C LEU A 235 -6.39 19.03 -0.59
N PRO A 236 -7.55 19.68 -0.73
CA PRO A 236 -8.83 18.99 -0.85
C PRO A 236 -8.79 17.97 -1.97
N ALA A 237 -9.42 16.81 -1.76
CA ALA A 237 -9.38 15.70 -2.70
C ALA A 237 -10.73 15.00 -2.74
N ASP A 238 -11.21 14.71 -3.94
CA ASP A 238 -12.30 13.76 -4.14
C ASP A 238 -11.82 12.31 -3.94
N ALA A 239 -12.74 11.35 -3.97
CA ALA A 239 -12.42 9.93 -3.81
C ALA A 239 -11.37 9.44 -4.83
N TYR A 240 -11.43 9.92 -6.08
CA TYR A 240 -10.48 9.55 -7.13
C TYR A 240 -9.05 10.03 -6.83
N ARG A 241 -8.91 11.27 -6.35
CA ARG A 241 -7.62 11.82 -5.94
C ARG A 241 -7.10 11.15 -4.69
N VAL A 242 -7.96 10.86 -3.70
CA VAL A 242 -7.57 10.09 -2.50
C VAL A 242 -7.04 8.72 -2.90
N PHE A 243 -7.75 8.00 -3.77
CA PHE A 243 -7.31 6.70 -4.28
C PHE A 243 -5.98 6.80 -5.04
N GLN A 244 -5.80 7.81 -5.91
CA GLN A 244 -4.55 7.98 -6.65
C GLN A 244 -3.35 8.27 -5.73
N ILE A 245 -3.54 9.09 -4.69
CA ILE A 245 -2.49 9.34 -3.68
C ILE A 245 -2.19 8.07 -2.90
N GLY A 246 -3.23 7.38 -2.40
CA GLY A 246 -3.09 6.18 -1.58
C GLY A 246 -2.42 5.02 -2.32
N SER A 247 -2.88 4.72 -3.54
CA SER A 247 -2.24 3.73 -4.41
C SER A 247 -0.79 4.09 -4.74
N GLY A 248 -0.48 5.37 -4.96
CA GLY A 248 0.90 5.83 -5.17
C GLY A 248 1.80 5.63 -3.95
N ILE A 249 1.29 5.85 -2.74
CA ILE A 249 2.02 5.61 -1.48
C ILE A 249 2.23 4.11 -1.25
N TYR A 250 1.20 3.29 -1.50
CA TYR A 250 1.34 1.83 -1.50
C TYR A 250 2.45 1.39 -2.45
N LEU A 251 2.42 1.86 -3.70
CA LEU A 251 3.40 1.49 -4.72
C LEU A 251 4.81 2.00 -4.40
N ALA A 252 4.94 3.18 -3.79
CA ALA A 252 6.23 3.68 -3.33
C ALA A 252 6.88 2.70 -2.33
N ALA A 253 6.12 2.26 -1.31
CA ALA A 253 6.58 1.26 -0.37
C ALA A 253 6.81 -0.10 -1.06
N PHE A 254 5.86 -0.56 -1.88
CA PHE A 254 5.94 -1.83 -2.58
C PHE A 254 7.18 -1.93 -3.46
N ILE A 255 7.50 -0.91 -4.27
CA ILE A 255 8.69 -0.90 -5.14
C ILE A 255 9.97 -1.01 -4.29
N LEU A 256 10.09 -0.23 -3.21
CA LEU A 256 11.26 -0.27 -2.34
C LEU A 256 11.42 -1.64 -1.68
N THR A 257 10.34 -2.18 -1.12
CA THR A 257 10.32 -3.52 -0.51
C THR A 257 10.65 -4.60 -1.52
N HIS A 258 9.96 -4.61 -2.66
CA HIS A 258 10.07 -5.65 -3.68
C HIS A 258 11.45 -5.68 -4.32
N LEU A 259 12.02 -4.51 -4.64
CA LEU A 259 13.39 -4.40 -5.14
C LEU A 259 14.41 -4.83 -4.08
N ASN A 260 14.23 -4.44 -2.80
CA ASN A 260 15.10 -4.90 -1.72
C ASN A 260 15.07 -6.44 -1.60
N SER A 261 13.89 -7.03 -1.50
CA SER A 261 13.73 -8.48 -1.39
C SER A 261 14.38 -9.23 -2.56
N ALA A 262 14.14 -8.80 -3.80
CA ALA A 262 14.62 -9.51 -4.98
C ALA A 262 16.11 -9.24 -5.29
N LEU A 263 16.56 -7.99 -5.25
CA LEU A 263 17.91 -7.61 -5.68
C LEU A 263 18.92 -7.68 -4.53
N VAL A 264 18.55 -7.21 -3.34
CA VAL A 264 19.46 -7.12 -2.21
C VAL A 264 19.43 -8.41 -1.40
N SER A 265 18.27 -8.74 -0.81
CA SER A 265 18.15 -9.92 0.05
C SER A 265 18.40 -11.21 -0.71
N ALA A 266 17.58 -11.54 -1.70
CA ALA A 266 17.71 -12.82 -2.40
C ALA A 266 19.02 -12.91 -3.19
N ARG A 267 19.29 -11.97 -4.12
CA ARG A 267 20.40 -12.11 -5.07
C ARG A 267 21.76 -11.70 -4.49
N ALA A 268 21.87 -10.52 -3.91
CA ALA A 268 23.16 -9.98 -3.48
C ALA A 268 23.67 -10.62 -2.18
N MET A 269 22.78 -10.87 -1.21
CA MET A 269 23.16 -11.37 0.11
C MET A 269 23.03 -12.89 0.23
N HIS A 270 21.92 -13.48 -0.21
CA HIS A 270 21.67 -14.91 -0.04
C HIS A 270 21.99 -15.76 -1.27
N HIS A 271 22.38 -15.15 -2.40
CA HIS A 271 22.70 -15.83 -3.66
C HIS A 271 21.58 -16.76 -4.17
N ILE A 272 20.32 -16.43 -3.86
CA ILE A 272 19.13 -17.16 -4.28
C ILE A 272 18.67 -16.66 -5.66
N ASP A 273 18.34 -17.59 -6.55
CA ASP A 273 17.68 -17.24 -7.80
C ASP A 273 16.21 -16.87 -7.56
N THR A 274 15.81 -15.66 -7.94
CA THR A 274 14.45 -15.13 -7.81
C THR A 274 13.52 -15.71 -8.87
N ASN A 275 13.32 -17.02 -8.83
CA ASN A 275 12.49 -17.81 -9.75
C ASN A 275 11.11 -18.11 -9.15
N TRP A 276 10.34 -19.00 -9.79
CA TRP A 276 9.01 -19.39 -9.31
C TRP A 276 9.02 -19.93 -7.89
N ALA A 277 9.96 -20.82 -7.56
CA ALA A 277 10.06 -21.43 -6.24
C ALA A 277 10.28 -20.38 -5.14
N TRP A 278 11.14 -19.40 -5.40
CA TRP A 278 11.32 -18.26 -4.49
C TRP A 278 10.04 -17.42 -4.36
N ALA A 279 9.39 -17.09 -5.49
CA ALA A 279 8.19 -16.27 -5.51
C ALA A 279 6.97 -16.95 -4.84
N SER A 280 6.86 -18.27 -4.92
CA SER A 280 5.78 -19.05 -4.33
C SER A 280 6.07 -19.50 -2.89
N GLY A 281 7.24 -19.17 -2.33
CA GLY A 281 7.65 -19.61 -1.00
C GLY A 281 7.85 -21.13 -0.88
N ALA A 282 8.27 -21.80 -1.97
CA ALA A 282 8.48 -23.24 -1.96
C ALA A 282 9.63 -23.64 -0.99
N PRO A 283 9.55 -24.84 -0.38
CA PRO A 283 8.54 -25.88 -0.56
C PRO A 283 7.25 -25.67 0.28
N THR A 284 7.29 -24.85 1.33
CA THR A 284 6.18 -24.69 2.29
C THR A 284 4.98 -23.97 1.68
N GLY A 285 5.22 -23.07 0.74
CA GLY A 285 4.20 -22.24 0.10
C GLY A 285 3.87 -20.98 0.89
N LEU A 286 3.12 -20.07 0.26
CA LEU A 286 2.75 -18.78 0.86
C LEU A 286 1.75 -18.88 2.02
N ILE A 287 1.00 -19.98 2.12
CA ILE A 287 -0.13 -20.11 3.07
C ILE A 287 0.32 -20.69 4.41
N HIS A 288 1.16 -21.73 4.38
CA HIS A 288 1.49 -22.50 5.58
C HIS A 288 2.76 -22.03 6.28
N ASP A 289 3.55 -21.14 5.68
CA ASP A 289 4.73 -20.57 6.32
C ASP A 289 4.37 -19.28 7.06
N ALA A 290 4.75 -19.21 8.35
CA ALA A 290 4.46 -18.07 9.23
C ALA A 290 5.06 -16.77 8.72
N TRP A 291 6.22 -16.85 8.07
CA TRP A 291 6.82 -15.69 7.44
C TRP A 291 6.09 -15.34 6.15
N SER A 292 5.97 -16.29 5.22
CA SER A 292 5.54 -16.05 3.84
C SER A 292 4.09 -15.61 3.70
N ILE A 293 3.23 -15.82 4.70
CA ILE A 293 1.83 -15.34 4.64
C ILE A 293 1.73 -13.83 4.43
N ARG A 294 2.70 -13.04 4.92
CA ARG A 294 2.78 -11.59 4.66
C ARG A 294 2.88 -11.24 3.17
N LEU A 295 3.39 -12.16 2.36
CA LEU A 295 3.58 -11.98 0.92
C LEU A 295 2.26 -12.04 0.17
N VAL A 296 1.23 -12.71 0.71
CA VAL A 296 -0.09 -12.82 0.05
C VAL A 296 -0.74 -11.44 -0.15
N PRO A 297 -1.05 -10.66 0.91
CA PRO A 297 -1.59 -9.32 0.73
C PRO A 297 -0.57 -8.37 0.06
N HIS A 298 0.73 -8.53 0.32
CA HIS A 298 1.77 -7.71 -0.32
C HIS A 298 1.78 -7.85 -1.86
N TYR A 299 1.78 -9.08 -2.39
CA TYR A 299 1.77 -9.31 -3.83
C TYR A 299 0.40 -9.02 -4.46
N ALA A 300 -0.69 -9.49 -3.84
CA ALA A 300 -2.05 -9.27 -4.35
C ALA A 300 -2.33 -7.77 -4.56
N LEU A 301 -2.06 -6.98 -3.51
CA LEU A 301 -2.29 -5.54 -3.54
C LEU A 301 -1.22 -4.82 -4.38
N GLY A 302 0.01 -5.32 -4.47
CA GLY A 302 1.02 -4.81 -5.41
C GLY A 302 0.55 -4.85 -6.86
N VAL A 303 0.05 -6.01 -7.30
CA VAL A 303 -0.54 -6.20 -8.65
C VAL A 303 -1.79 -5.34 -8.82
N PHE A 304 -2.71 -5.35 -7.85
CA PHE A 304 -3.92 -4.54 -7.94
C PHE A 304 -3.60 -3.05 -8.03
N PHE A 305 -2.77 -2.51 -7.13
CA PHE A 305 -2.48 -1.09 -7.08
C PHE A 305 -1.65 -0.62 -8.25
N VAL A 306 -0.73 -1.43 -8.84
CA VAL A 306 0.01 -0.97 -10.03
C VAL A 306 -0.94 -0.75 -11.21
N LEU A 307 -1.89 -1.67 -11.43
CA LEU A 307 -2.89 -1.57 -12.49
C LEU A 307 -3.92 -0.47 -12.19
N ALA A 308 -4.40 -0.40 -10.96
CA ALA A 308 -5.37 0.62 -10.56
C ALA A 308 -4.77 2.04 -10.56
N HIS A 309 -3.50 2.20 -10.20
CA HIS A 309 -2.80 3.48 -10.26
C HIS A 309 -2.62 3.96 -11.71
N LEU A 310 -2.30 3.04 -12.63
CA LEU A 310 -2.27 3.32 -14.07
C LEU A 310 -3.66 3.74 -14.57
N ALA A 311 -4.73 3.06 -14.17
CA ALA A 311 -6.10 3.45 -14.50
C ALA A 311 -6.45 4.85 -13.95
N SER A 312 -6.01 5.20 -12.74
CA SER A 312 -6.15 6.55 -12.18
C SER A 312 -5.38 7.60 -12.98
N GLY A 313 -4.18 7.28 -13.44
CA GLY A 313 -3.40 8.13 -14.34
C GLY A 313 -4.11 8.36 -15.67
N LEU A 314 -4.56 7.28 -16.31
CA LEU A 314 -5.30 7.30 -17.57
C LEU A 314 -6.58 8.12 -17.46
N ARG A 315 -7.36 7.96 -16.37
CA ARG A 315 -8.55 8.78 -16.11
C ARG A 315 -8.22 10.28 -16.17
N GLY A 316 -7.12 10.69 -15.55
CA GLY A 316 -6.66 12.07 -15.57
C GLY A 316 -6.28 12.56 -16.97
N ILE A 317 -5.64 11.69 -17.77
CA ILE A 317 -5.28 11.98 -19.17
C ILE A 317 -6.54 12.12 -20.03
N LEU A 318 -7.49 11.20 -19.93
CA LEU A 318 -8.73 11.21 -20.71
C LEU A 318 -9.53 12.50 -20.49
N ILE A 319 -9.72 12.91 -19.22
CA ILE A 319 -10.42 14.15 -18.89
C ILE A 319 -9.68 15.37 -19.46
N ALA A 320 -8.35 15.39 -19.40
CA ALA A 320 -7.55 16.47 -19.96
C ALA A 320 -7.64 16.58 -21.49
N HIS A 321 -8.01 15.49 -22.18
CA HIS A 321 -8.20 15.44 -23.64
C HIS A 321 -9.69 15.47 -24.04
N GLY A 322 -10.57 15.97 -23.18
CA GLY A 322 -11.98 16.24 -23.53
C GLY A 322 -12.92 15.05 -23.42
N VAL A 323 -12.47 13.88 -22.93
CA VAL A 323 -13.36 12.75 -22.65
C VAL A 323 -14.27 13.10 -21.47
N THR A 324 -15.55 12.76 -21.58
CA THR A 324 -16.54 13.04 -20.52
C THR A 324 -16.12 12.36 -19.21
N THR A 325 -16.37 13.05 -18.08
CA THR A 325 -16.04 12.53 -16.74
C THR A 325 -16.72 11.19 -16.46
N THR A 326 -17.96 11.01 -16.91
CA THR A 326 -18.70 9.74 -16.78
C THR A 326 -17.99 8.60 -17.48
N LEU A 327 -17.55 8.78 -18.73
CA LEU A 327 -16.84 7.73 -19.47
C LEU A 327 -15.46 7.45 -18.84
N ALA A 328 -14.73 8.49 -18.47
CA ALA A 328 -13.45 8.34 -17.78
C ALA A 328 -13.58 7.60 -16.43
N ASN A 329 -14.65 7.85 -15.67
CA ASN A 329 -14.95 7.12 -14.43
C ASN A 329 -15.29 5.65 -14.68
N ARG A 330 -16.03 5.34 -15.76
CA ARG A 330 -16.32 3.94 -16.15
C ARG A 330 -15.05 3.20 -16.52
N ILE A 331 -14.20 3.78 -17.37
CA ILE A 331 -12.91 3.21 -17.75
C ILE A 331 -12.04 2.97 -16.51
N TRP A 332 -12.01 3.93 -15.58
CA TRP A 332 -11.31 3.78 -14.30
C TRP A 332 -11.84 2.59 -13.49
N ALA A 333 -13.16 2.47 -13.31
CA ALA A 333 -13.77 1.37 -12.56
C ALA A 333 -13.52 0.01 -13.22
N THR A 334 -13.61 -0.08 -14.56
CA THR A 334 -13.26 -1.29 -15.31
C THR A 334 -11.78 -1.65 -15.12
N GLY A 335 -10.88 -0.66 -15.13
CA GLY A 335 -9.46 -0.87 -14.88
C GLY A 335 -9.18 -1.42 -13.48
N LEU A 336 -9.88 -0.93 -12.45
CA LEU A 336 -9.80 -1.47 -11.08
C LEU A 336 -10.28 -2.93 -11.03
N ALA A 337 -11.44 -3.23 -11.63
CA ALA A 337 -11.99 -4.58 -11.66
C ALA A 337 -11.06 -5.56 -12.38
N ALA A 338 -10.54 -5.17 -13.55
CA ALA A 338 -9.55 -5.95 -14.29
C ALA A 338 -8.27 -6.17 -13.48
N GLY A 339 -7.77 -5.14 -12.80
CA GLY A 339 -6.61 -5.26 -11.91
C GLY A 339 -6.83 -6.23 -10.76
N GLY A 340 -8.04 -6.25 -10.18
CA GLY A 340 -8.43 -7.21 -9.14
C GLY A 340 -8.45 -8.65 -9.67
N LEU A 341 -9.01 -8.88 -10.86
CA LEU A 341 -9.03 -10.20 -11.50
C LEU A 341 -7.62 -10.72 -11.80
N VAL A 342 -6.73 -9.85 -12.32
CA VAL A 342 -5.33 -10.21 -12.58
C VAL A 342 -4.60 -10.54 -11.28
N ALA A 343 -4.80 -9.76 -10.21
CA ALA A 343 -4.23 -10.03 -8.90
C ALA A 343 -4.70 -11.40 -8.35
N ILE A 344 -6.00 -11.68 -8.42
CA ILE A 344 -6.56 -12.97 -7.98
C ILE A 344 -5.96 -14.12 -8.79
N ALA A 345 -5.86 -13.99 -10.10
CA ALA A 345 -5.31 -15.02 -10.98
C ALA A 345 -3.82 -15.30 -10.67
N ILE A 346 -3.00 -14.26 -10.56
CA ILE A 346 -1.57 -14.42 -10.20
C ILE A 346 -1.44 -15.09 -8.83
N MET A 347 -2.20 -14.62 -7.84
CA MET A 347 -2.11 -15.15 -6.48
C MET A 347 -2.61 -16.58 -6.36
N SER A 348 -3.68 -16.97 -7.06
CA SER A 348 -4.11 -18.36 -7.07
C SER A 348 -3.05 -19.28 -7.66
N GLY A 349 -2.36 -18.82 -8.72
CA GLY A 349 -1.21 -19.51 -9.31
C GLY A 349 -0.08 -19.69 -8.31
N LEU A 350 0.34 -18.61 -7.64
CA LEU A 350 1.40 -18.66 -6.62
C LEU A 350 1.04 -19.55 -5.42
N CYS A 351 -0.25 -19.65 -5.08
CA CYS A 351 -0.77 -20.54 -4.04
C CYS A 351 -1.03 -21.99 -4.52
N GLY A 352 -0.73 -22.31 -5.78
CA GLY A 352 -0.71 -23.69 -6.29
C GLY A 352 -1.79 -24.07 -7.30
N ALA A 353 -2.73 -23.16 -7.65
CA ALA A 353 -3.74 -23.45 -8.69
C ALA A 353 -3.10 -23.60 -10.08
N ARG A 354 -3.58 -24.55 -10.89
CA ARG A 354 -3.09 -24.87 -12.24
C ARG A 354 -4.26 -25.16 -13.18
N ILE A 355 -4.02 -25.08 -14.50
CA ILE A 355 -4.98 -25.43 -15.56
C ILE A 355 -4.46 -26.54 -16.48
#